data_AF-A0A534S953-F1
#
_entry.id   AF-A0A534S953-F1
#
_cell.length_a   1.000
_cell.length_b   1.000
_cell.length_c   1.000
_cell.angle_alpha   90.00
_cell.angle_beta   90.00
_cell.angle_gamma   90.00
#
_symmetry.space_group_name_H-M   'P 1'
#
loop_
_entity.id
_entity.type
_entity.pdbx_description
1 polymer ?
#
loop_
_entity_poly.entity_id
_entity_poly.type
_entity_poly.pdbx_seq_one_letter_code
_entity_poly.pdbx_strand_id
1 'polypeptide(L)'
;MCPILAGYGGRDRLFASQGRRLEQLLGELHVPHDVRVYPDAGHSYMSRHSGAMATLAAWGPMAVGFNAEAEADSWRRIETFFRTHLG
;
A
#
# COMPACT_ATOMS: atom_id res chain seq x y z
N MET A 1 15.47 7.82 14.29
CA MET A 1 14.55 7.79 13.14
C MET A 1 13.30 7.02 13.54
N CYS A 2 12.11 7.51 13.19
CA CYS A 2 10.86 6.80 13.49
C CYS A 2 10.69 5.60 12.54
N PRO A 3 10.07 4.50 13.00
CA PRO A 3 9.77 3.36 12.13
C PRO A 3 8.72 3.74 11.08
N ILE A 4 8.74 3.09 9.92
CA ILE A 4 7.81 3.38 8.81
C ILE A 4 7.05 2.12 8.39
N LEU A 5 5.73 2.24 8.28
CA LEU A 5 4.86 1.24 7.66
C LEU A 5 4.31 1.81 6.34
N ALA A 6 4.35 1.05 5.26
CA ALA A 6 3.74 1.46 3.98
C ALA A 6 3.18 0.27 3.19
N GLY A 7 2.06 0.50 2.49
CA GLY A 7 1.41 -0.49 1.62
C GLY A 7 1.08 0.09 0.25
N TYR A 8 1.52 -0.58 -0.82
CA TYR A 8 1.35 -0.15 -2.21
C TYR A 8 0.63 -1.23 -3.05
N GLY A 9 -0.16 -0.79 -4.03
CA GLY A 9 -0.72 -1.67 -5.05
C GLY A 9 0.28 -1.98 -6.15
N GLY A 10 0.53 -3.25 -6.44
CA GLY A 10 1.43 -3.71 -7.50
C GLY A 10 0.90 -3.48 -8.92
N ARG A 11 -0.42 -3.38 -9.08
CA ARG A 11 -1.08 -3.03 -10.35
C ARG A 11 -1.10 -1.53 -10.63
N ASP A 12 -0.79 -0.69 -9.64
CA ASP A 12 -0.66 0.75 -9.81
C ASP A 12 0.65 1.06 -10.55
N ARG A 13 0.57 1.22 -11.87
CA ARG A 13 1.73 1.44 -12.73
C ARG A 13 2.38 2.81 -12.51
N LEU A 14 1.72 3.74 -11.82
CA LEU A 14 2.27 5.05 -11.52
C LEU A 14 3.11 5.04 -10.23
N PHE A 15 2.66 4.31 -9.20
CA PHE A 15 3.26 4.37 -7.87
C PHE A 15 3.89 3.08 -7.34
N ALA A 16 3.66 1.91 -7.96
CA ALA A 16 4.25 0.64 -7.48
C ALA A 16 5.79 0.69 -7.41
N SER A 17 6.44 1.36 -8.37
CA SER A 17 7.90 1.55 -8.37
C SER A 17 8.38 2.41 -7.21
N GLN A 18 7.56 3.34 -6.72
CA GLN A 18 7.90 4.20 -5.59
C GLN A 18 7.90 3.43 -4.27
N GLY A 19 7.01 2.45 -4.10
CA GLY A 19 7.03 1.55 -2.95
C GLY A 19 8.34 0.76 -2.85
N ARG A 20 8.79 0.18 -3.96
CA ARG A 20 10.10 -0.51 -4.03
C ARG A 20 11.28 0.43 -3.76
N ARG A 21 11.23 1.65 -4.32
CA ARG A 21 12.24 2.67 -4.08
C ARG A 21 12.30 3.08 -2.61
N LEU A 22 11.15 3.23 -1.95
CA LEU A 22 11.06 3.55 -0.53
C LEU A 22 11.70 2.45 0.31
N GLU A 23 11.34 1.19 0.09
CA GLU A 23 11.92 0.04 0.79
C GLU A 23 13.46 0.02 0.68
N GLN A 24 13.99 0.20 -0.53
CA GLN A 24 15.44 0.24 -0.75
C GLN A 24 16.11 1.37 0.06
N LEU A 25 15.59 2.60 -0.03
CA LEU A 25 16.17 3.76 0.67
C LEU A 25 16.11 3.61 2.19
N LEU A 26 15.01 3.05 2.73
CA LEU A 26 14.90 2.79 4.16
C LEU A 26 15.87 1.72 4.63
N GLY A 27 16.11 0.70 3.80
CA GLY A 27 17.15 -0.30 4.02
C GLY A 27 18.55 0.30 4.07
N GLU A 28 18.91 1.11 3.07
CA GLU A 28 20.22 1.80 3.00
C GLU A 28 20.46 2.72 4.22
N LEU A 29 19.40 3.40 4.68
CA LEU A 29 19.46 4.31 5.83
C LEU A 29 19.29 3.60 7.18
N HIS A 30 19.16 2.26 7.19
CA HIS A 30 18.92 1.46 8.38
C HIS A 30 17.73 1.95 9.22
N VAL A 31 16.69 2.47 8.56
CA VAL A 31 15.45 2.87 9.21
C VAL A 31 14.59 1.62 9.40
N PRO A 32 14.12 1.29 10.62
CA PRO A 32 13.17 0.19 10.80
C PRO A 32 11.92 0.41 9.95
N HIS A 33 11.58 -0.55 9.11
CA HIS A 33 10.46 -0.39 8.18
C HIS A 33 9.74 -1.70 7.90
N ASP A 34 8.48 -1.57 7.53
CA ASP A 34 7.66 -2.61 6.93
C ASP A 34 6.99 -2.04 5.68
N VAL A 35 7.51 -2.39 4.50
CA VAL A 35 6.96 -1.95 3.21
C VAL A 35 6.41 -3.16 2.47
N ARG A 36 5.14 -3.10 2.08
CA ARG A 36 4.47 -4.19 1.35
C ARG A 36 3.94 -3.70 0.02
N VAL A 37 4.32 -4.39 -1.07
CA VAL A 37 3.67 -4.24 -2.38
C VAL A 37 2.78 -5.45 -2.63
N TYR A 38 1.48 -5.23 -2.85
CA TYR A 38 0.50 -6.28 -3.10
C TYR A 38 0.30 -6.48 -4.62
N PRO A 39 0.76 -7.60 -5.21
CA PRO A 39 0.80 -7.77 -6.66
C PRO A 39 -0.53 -7.54 -7.38
N ASP A 40 -1.63 -7.96 -6.76
CA ASP A 40 -2.98 -7.95 -7.36
C ASP A 40 -3.82 -6.73 -6.98
N ALA A 41 -3.30 -5.84 -6.14
CA ALA A 41 -3.98 -4.62 -5.72
C ALA A 41 -3.56 -3.43 -6.61
N GLY A 42 -4.49 -2.52 -6.89
CA GLY A 42 -4.20 -1.23 -7.52
C GLY A 42 -4.24 -0.09 -6.52
N HIS A 43 -4.41 1.13 -7.04
CA HIS A 43 -4.54 2.32 -6.21
C HIS A 43 -5.82 2.29 -5.37
N SER A 44 -5.79 2.90 -4.19
CA SER A 44 -6.92 2.94 -3.26
C SER A 44 -7.48 1.56 -2.87
N TYR A 45 -6.63 0.53 -2.77
CA TYR A 45 -7.08 -0.83 -2.46
C TYR A 45 -7.76 -1.00 -1.10
N MET A 46 -7.54 -0.08 -0.17
CA MET A 46 -8.18 -0.04 1.15
C MET A 46 -9.55 0.65 1.14
N SER A 47 -10.00 1.18 0.00
CA SER A 47 -11.19 2.02 -0.10
C SER A 47 -12.18 1.43 -1.11
N ARG A 48 -13.47 1.48 -0.75
CA ARG A 48 -14.57 1.11 -1.65
C ARG A 48 -15.04 2.35 -2.41
N HIS A 49 -14.90 2.31 -3.73
CA HIS A 49 -15.37 3.35 -4.64
C HIS A 49 -16.51 2.81 -5.51
N SER A 50 -17.47 3.66 -5.86
CA SER A 50 -18.62 3.31 -6.69
C SER A 50 -18.92 4.40 -7.73
N GLY A 51 -19.72 4.07 -8.74
CA GLY A 51 -20.13 4.98 -9.81
C GLY A 51 -19.20 4.96 -11.03
N ALA A 52 -19.60 5.67 -12.09
CA ALA A 52 -18.95 5.60 -13.41
C ALA A 52 -17.47 5.99 -13.37
N MET A 53 -17.09 6.98 -12.55
CA MET A 53 -15.69 7.40 -12.41
C MET A 53 -14.82 6.33 -11.77
N ALA A 54 -15.34 5.58 -10.78
CA ALA A 54 -14.62 4.47 -10.17
C ALA A 54 -14.39 3.36 -11.20
N THR A 55 -15.40 3.05 -12.01
CA THR A 55 -15.27 2.07 -13.12
C THR A 55 -14.20 2.51 -14.11
N LEU A 56 -14.22 3.77 -14.58
CA LEU A 56 -13.19 4.27 -15.50
C LEU A 56 -11.78 4.22 -14.89
N ALA A 57 -11.64 4.58 -13.62
CA ALA A 57 -10.36 4.57 -12.92
C ALA A 57 -9.80 3.16 -12.69
N ALA A 58 -10.66 2.16 -12.53
CA ALA A 58 -10.27 0.75 -12.41
C ALA A 58 -9.61 0.18 -13.67
N TRP A 59 -9.95 0.72 -14.84
CA TRP A 59 -9.38 0.31 -16.14
C TRP A 59 -8.15 1.14 -16.53
N GLY A 60 -7.87 2.21 -15.78
CA GLY A 60 -6.73 3.09 -15.99
C GLY A 60 -5.39 2.53 -15.47
N PRO A 61 -4.29 3.29 -15.64
CA PRO A 61 -2.95 2.85 -15.27
C PRO A 61 -2.75 2.63 -13.76
N MET A 62 -3.59 3.25 -12.93
CA MET A 62 -3.58 3.07 -11.47
C MET A 62 -4.35 1.83 -11.02
N ALA A 63 -5.16 1.22 -11.90
CA ALA A 63 -6.04 0.09 -11.58
C ALA A 63 -6.85 0.31 -10.28
N VAL A 64 -7.42 1.51 -10.11
CA VAL A 64 -8.08 1.92 -8.86
C VAL A 64 -9.15 0.91 -8.46
N GLY A 65 -9.11 0.38 -7.25
CA GLY A 65 -10.15 -0.55 -6.82
C GLY A 65 -9.84 -1.26 -5.52
N PHE A 66 -10.91 -1.55 -4.78
CA PHE A 66 -10.88 -2.28 -3.52
C PHE A 66 -10.31 -3.70 -3.70
N ASN A 67 -9.41 -4.10 -2.80
CA ASN A 67 -8.91 -5.47 -2.71
C ASN A 67 -9.01 -5.92 -1.24
N ALA A 68 -9.93 -6.86 -0.98
CA ALA A 68 -10.23 -7.29 0.39
C ALA A 68 -9.06 -7.98 1.09
N GLU A 69 -8.26 -8.74 0.36
CA GLU A 69 -7.11 -9.47 0.93
C GLU A 69 -5.99 -8.50 1.32
N ALA A 70 -5.66 -7.57 0.44
CA ALA A 70 -4.67 -6.53 0.69
C ALA A 70 -5.12 -5.55 1.78
N GLU A 71 -6.40 -5.18 1.81
CA GLU A 71 -6.97 -4.36 2.89
C GLU A 71 -6.83 -5.06 4.24
N ALA A 72 -7.29 -6.31 4.34
CA ALA A 72 -7.24 -7.06 5.58
C ALA A 72 -5.81 -7.26 6.10
N ASP A 73 -4.85 -7.51 5.21
CA ASP A 73 -3.44 -7.59 5.58
C ASP A 73 -2.87 -6.24 6.04
N SER A 74 -3.17 -5.17 5.31
CA SER A 74 -2.74 -3.83 5.69
C SER A 74 -3.30 -3.41 7.04
N TRP A 75 -4.57 -3.71 7.36
CA TRP A 75 -5.12 -3.42 8.69
C TRP A 75 -4.40 -4.19 9.80
N ARG A 76 -4.11 -5.48 9.62
CA ARG A 76 -3.35 -6.26 10.61
C ARG A 76 -1.95 -5.68 10.84
N ARG A 77 -1.29 -5.23 9.77
CA ARG A 77 0.03 -4.58 9.83
C ARG A 77 -0.03 -3.24 10.55
N ILE A 78 -1.03 -2.40 10.24
CA ILE A 78 -1.27 -1.11 10.91
C ILE A 78 -1.48 -1.30 12.41
N GLU A 79 -2.36 -2.22 12.79
CA GLU A 79 -2.63 -2.53 14.21
C GLU A 79 -1.36 -3.01 14.91
N THR A 80 -0.63 -3.94 14.28
CA THR A 80 0.62 -4.46 14.84
C THR A 80 1.67 -3.36 14.99
N PHE A 81 1.85 -2.52 13.98
CA PHE A 81 2.78 -1.41 14.01
C PHE A 81 2.49 -0.45 15.17
N PHE A 82 1.23 -0.03 15.33
CA PHE A 82 0.87 0.87 16.41
C PHE A 82 1.02 0.21 17.78
N ARG A 83 0.58 -1.04 17.95
CA ARG A 83 0.78 -1.79 19.21
C ARG A 83 2.25 -1.91 19.58
N THR A 84 3.13 -2.12 18.60
CA THR A 84 4.59 -2.24 18.84
C THR A 84 5.24 -0.91 19.21
N HIS A 85 4.75 0.22 18.68
CA HIS A 85 5.45 1.50 18.78
C HIS A 85 4.77 2.54 19.69
N LEU A 86 3.48 2.39 20.00
CA LEU A 86 2.70 3.35 20.80
C LEU A 86 2.06 2.74 22.06
N GLY A 87 1.97 1.40 22.18
CA GLY A 87 1.31 0.71 23.31
C GLY A 87 -0.21 0.70 23.20
#